data_AF-A0A7X9EBN6-F1
#
_entry.id   AF-A0A7X9EBN6-F1
#
_cell.length_a   1.000
_cell.length_b   1.000
_cell.length_c   1.000
_cell.angle_alpha   90.00
_cell.angle_beta   90.00
_cell.angle_gamma   90.00
#
_symmetry.space_group_name_H-M   'P 1'
#
loop_
_entity.id
_entity.type
_entity.pdbx_description
1 polymer ?
#
loop_
_entity_poly.entity_id
_entity_poly.type
_entity_poly.pdbx_seq_one_letter_code
_entity_poly.pdbx_strand_id
1 'polypeptide(L)' 'MSRLKQNQNIDSLIQGIETVIESRCSLSDKDLLILNEALNLLKNLKKKKGKTNEQILQTVVEVVVLLSKFFKDSDEMPQ' A
#
# COMPACT_ATOMS: atom_id res chain seq x y z
N MET A 1 16.31 -10.70 5.36
CA MET A 1 15.71 -11.12 4.07
C MET A 1 16.67 -10.75 2.95
N SER A 2 16.74 -11.52 1.85
CA SER A 2 17.59 -11.13 0.71
C SER A 2 17.01 -9.90 -0.01
N ARG A 3 17.86 -9.11 -0.68
CA ARG A 3 17.43 -7.94 -1.47
C ARG A 3 16.43 -8.33 -2.56
N LEU A 4 16.64 -9.49 -3.19
CA LEU A 4 15.73 -10.04 -4.19
C LEU A 4 14.33 -10.30 -3.60
N LYS A 5 14.27 -11.03 -2.48
CA LYS A 5 12.99 -11.34 -1.82
C LYS A 5 12.27 -10.08 -1.32
N GLN A 6 13.03 -9.10 -0.85
CA GLN A 6 12.47 -7.81 -0.44
C GLN A 6 11.84 -7.05 -1.61
N ASN A 7 12.51 -7.01 -2.76
CA ASN A 7 11.93 -6.37 -3.95
C ASN A 7 10.70 -7.14 -4.46
N GLN A 8 10.74 -8.48 -4.47
CA GLN A 8 9.58 -9.31 -4.82
C GLN A 8 8.39 -9.02 -3.90
N ASN A 9 8.60 -8.88 -2.60
CA ASN A 9 7.53 -8.53 -1.66
C ASN A 9 6.93 -7.14 -1.96
N ILE A 10 7.78 -6.15 -2.26
CA ILE A 10 7.30 -4.81 -2.64
C ILE A 10 6.49 -4.89 -3.94
N ASP A 11 6.94 -5.68 -4.91
CA ASP A 11 6.24 -5.89 -6.18
C ASP A 11 4.88 -6.55 -5.99
N SER A 12 4.81 -7.59 -5.16
CA SER A 12 3.53 -8.25 -4.83
C SER A 12 2.56 -7.29 -4.13
N LEU A 13 3.02 -6.41 -3.25
CA LEU A 13 2.18 -5.39 -2.61
C LEU A 13 1.65 -4.37 -3.62
N ILE A 14 2.50 -3.90 -4.53
CA ILE A 14 2.11 -3.00 -5.62
C ILE A 14 1.02 -3.65 -6.48
N GLN A 15 1.24 -4.88 -6.94
CA GLN A 15 0.28 -5.62 -7.76
C GLN A 15 -1.05 -5.87 -7.04
N GLY A 16 -1.00 -6.17 -5.74
CA GLY A 16 -2.21 -6.36 -4.93
C GLY A 16 -3.06 -5.09 -4.88
N ILE A 17 -2.45 -3.93 -4.65
CA ILE A 17 -3.16 -2.64 -4.62
C ILE A 17 -3.70 -2.28 -6.01
N GLU A 18 -2.91 -2.44 -7.08
CA GLU A 18 -3.35 -2.21 -8.46
C GLU A 18 -4.55 -3.10 -8.81
N THR A 19 -4.52 -4.36 -8.42
CA THR A 19 -5.65 -5.29 -8.62
C THR A 19 -6.89 -4.82 -7.88
N VAL A 20 -6.78 -4.31 -6.64
CA VAL A 20 -7.92 -3.77 -5.88
C VAL A 20 -8.51 -2.53 -6.57
N ILE A 21 -7.66 -1.63 -7.05
CA ILE A 21 -8.08 -0.43 -7.80
C ILE A 21 -8.83 -0.82 -9.09
N GLU A 22 -8.29 -1.78 -9.86
CA GLU A 22 -8.86 -2.20 -11.14
C GLU A 22 -10.13 -3.05 -11.00
N SER A 23 -10.25 -3.85 -9.93
CA SER A 23 -11.32 -4.84 -9.78
C SER A 23 -12.57 -4.33 -9.07
N ARG A 24 -12.52 -3.20 -8.37
CA ARG A 24 -13.62 -2.74 -7.51
C ARG A 24 -14.41 -1.61 -8.18
N CYS A 25 -15.56 -1.94 -8.73
CA CYS A 25 -16.53 -0.98 -9.29
C CYS A 25 -17.20 -0.06 -8.23
N SER A 26 -16.85 -0.18 -6.94
CA SER A 26 -17.52 0.48 -5.83
C SER A 26 -16.59 1.32 -4.96
N LEU A 27 -15.38 1.62 -5.42
CA LEU A 27 -14.47 2.49 -4.68
C LEU A 27 -14.97 3.93 -4.74
N SER A 28 -15.07 4.58 -3.57
CA SER A 28 -15.29 6.01 -3.52
C SER A 28 -14.05 6.77 -3.97
N ASP A 29 -14.19 8.06 -4.30
CA ASP A 29 -13.04 8.92 -4.61
C ASP A 29 -12.04 8.97 -3.44
N LYS A 30 -12.53 8.90 -2.20
CA LYS A 30 -11.72 8.84 -0.99
C LYS A 30 -10.91 7.54 -0.92
N ASP A 31 -11.54 6.40 -1.23
CA ASP A 31 -10.87 5.10 -1.27
C ASP A 31 -9.80 5.06 -2.36
N LEU A 32 -10.12 5.56 -3.55
CA LEU A 32 -9.17 5.68 -4.65
C LEU A 32 -7.97 6.55 -4.26
N LEU A 33 -8.19 7.67 -3.56
CA LEU A 33 -7.12 8.53 -3.10
C LEU A 33 -6.19 7.79 -2.11
N ILE A 34 -6.76 7.10 -1.13
CA ILE A 34 -5.99 6.31 -0.13
C ILE A 34 -5.18 5.21 -0.82
N LEU A 35 -5.79 4.45 -1.73
CA LEU A 35 -5.12 3.36 -2.45
C LEU A 35 -4.01 3.89 -3.38
N ASN A 36 -4.24 5.01 -4.06
CA ASN A 36 -3.22 5.65 -4.90
C ASN A 36 -2.05 6.21 -4.07
N GLU A 37 -2.32 6.76 -2.89
CA GLU A 37 -1.27 7.22 -1.97
C GLU A 37 -0.38 6.05 -1.51
N ALA A 38 -1.00 4.95 -1.08
CA ALA A 38 -0.30 3.73 -0.70
C ALA A 38 0.54 3.16 -1.87
N LEU A 39 -0.02 3.15 -3.08
CA LEU A 39 0.67 2.70 -4.29
C LEU A 39 1.88 3.57 -4.60
N ASN A 40 1.76 4.88 -4.46
CA ASN A 40 2.84 5.83 -4.72
C ASN A 40 4.00 5.65 -3.73
N LEU A 41 3.70 5.44 -2.43
CA LEU A 41 4.71 5.16 -1.41
C LEU A 41 5.54 3.91 -1.76
N LEU A 42 4.89 2.82 -2.16
CA LEU A 42 5.58 1.58 -2.55
C LEU A 42 6.40 1.75 -3.83
N LYS A 43 5.87 2.46 -4.84
CA LYS A 43 6.60 2.75 -6.09
C LYS A 43 7.84 3.62 -5.82
N ASN A 44 7.73 4.60 -4.94
CA ASN A 44 8.85 5.45 -4.53
C ASN A 44 9.88 4.67 -3.72
N LEU A 45 9.43 3.81 -2.81
CA LEU A 45 10.30 2.90 -2.09
C LEU A 45 11.08 2.05 -3.09
N LYS A 46 10.41 1.36 -4.03
CA LYS A 46 11.04 0.50 -5.04
C LYS A 46 12.13 1.22 -5.84
N LYS A 47 11.88 2.46 -6.28
CA LYS A 47 12.83 3.26 -7.06
C LYS A 47 14.07 3.69 -6.27
N LYS A 48 13.97 3.80 -4.94
CA LYS A 48 15.08 4.23 -4.08
C LYS A 48 16.21 3.19 -4.10
N LYS A 49 17.43 3.61 -4.45
CA LYS A 49 18.65 2.80 -4.33
C LYS A 49 19.16 2.88 -2.89
N GLY A 50 19.68 1.76 -2.37
CA GLY A 50 20.35 1.75 -1.05
C GLY A 50 19.42 2.00 0.16
N LYS A 51 18.14 1.63 0.07
CA LYS A 51 17.18 1.74 1.18
C LYS A 51 17.61 0.92 2.39
N THR A 52 17.50 1.50 3.58
CA THR A 52 17.75 0.79 4.84
C THR A 52 16.55 -0.06 5.23
N ASN A 53 16.75 -1.06 6.08
CA ASN A 53 15.65 -1.87 6.61
C ASN A 53 14.62 -1.00 7.36
N GLU A 54 15.09 0.03 8.06
CA GLU A 54 14.24 0.99 8.77
C GLU A 54 13.34 1.77 7.81
N GLN A 55 13.90 2.31 6.72
CA GLN A 55 13.10 3.02 5.70
C GLN A 55 12.03 2.11 5.08
N ILE A 56 12.37 0.84 4.88
CA ILE A 56 11.44 -0.15 4.32
C ILE A 56 10.34 -0.45 5.32
N LEU A 57 10.70 -0.66 6.59
CA LEU A 57 9.74 -0.89 7.66
C LEU A 57 8.80 0.32 7.81
N GLN A 58 9.34 1.53 7.83
CA GLN A 58 8.56 2.76 7.95
C GLN A 58 7.55 2.89 6.80
N THR A 59 7.99 2.74 5.55
CA THR A 59 7.06 2.81 4.41
C THR A 59 6.02 1.70 4.46
N VAL A 60 6.37 0.48 4.88
CA VAL A 60 5.40 -0.61 5.04
C VAL A 60 4.37 -0.26 6.12
N VAL A 61 4.79 0.32 7.25
CA VAL A 61 3.88 0.77 8.31
C VAL A 61 2.94 1.87 7.79
N GLU A 62 3.45 2.87 7.07
CA GLU A 62 2.63 3.93 6.47
C GLU A 62 1.59 3.36 5.50
N VAL A 63 1.99 2.42 4.65
CA VAL A 63 1.08 1.71 3.72
C VAL A 63 0.01 0.94 4.49
N VAL A 64 0.38 0.19 5.54
CA VAL A 64 -0.59 -0.56 6.37
C VAL A 64 -1.57 0.39 7.06
N VAL A 65 -1.12 1.56 7.53
CA VAL A 65 -1.99 2.58 8.12
C VAL A 65 -2.99 3.11 7.09
N LEU A 66 -2.55 3.41 5.86
CA LEU A 66 -3.44 3.85 4.78
C LEU A 66 -4.46 2.76 4.43
N LEU A 67 -4.02 1.52 4.25
CA LEU A 67 -4.92 0.40 3.97
C LEU A 67 -5.90 0.16 5.13
N SER A 68 -5.46 0.34 6.38
CA SER A 68 -6.36 0.24 7.54
C SER A 68 -7.46 1.29 7.51
N LYS A 69 -7.18 2.53 7.04
CA LYS A 69 -8.22 3.56 6.86
C LYS A 69 -9.23 3.14 5.80
N PHE A 70 -8.74 2.64 4.66
CA PHE A 70 -9.58 2.10 3.59
C PHE A 70 -10.54 1.00 4.09
N PHE A 71 -10.04 0.03 4.87
CA PHE A 71 -10.88 -1.03 5.41
C PHE A 71 -11.78 -0.57 6.58
N LYS A 72 -11.38 0.44 7.34
CA LYS A 72 -12.15 0.93 8.50
C LYS A 72 -13.32 1.83 8.11
N ASP A 73 -13.22 2.57 7.01
CA ASP A 73 -14.36 3.30 6.43
C ASP A 73 -15.41 2.34 5.80
N SER A 74 -15.09 1.04 5.64
CA SER A 74 -16.04 0.01 5.21
C SER A 74 -16.86 -0.60 6.36
N ASP A 75 -16.60 -0.18 7.61
CA ASP A 75 -17.19 -0.71 8.84
C ASP A 75 -17.81 0.45 9.65
N GLU A 76 -18.85 1.10 9.11
CA GLU A 76 -19.79 1.83 9.97
C GLU A 76 -20.57 0.79 10.79
N MET A 77 -20.03 0.40 11.94
CA MET A 77 -20.82 -0.15 13.04
C MET A 77 -21.31 1.00 13.93
N PRO A 78 -22.61 1.03 14.28
CA PRO A 78 -23.20 2.10 15.08
C PRO A 78 -22.70 2.03 16.53
N GLN A 79 -22.45 3.19 17.12
CA GLN A 79 -22.47 3.34 18.59
C GLN A 79 -23.82 3.95 19.00
#